data_AF-A0A3B0R0F2-F1
#
_entry.id   AF-A0A3B0R0F2-F1
#
_cell.length_a   1.000
_cell.length_b   1.000
_cell.length_c   1.000
_cell.angle_alpha   90.00
_cell.angle_beta   90.00
_cell.angle_gamma   90.00
#
_symmetry.space_group_name_H-M   'P 1'
#
loop_
_entity.id
_entity.type
_entity.pdbx_description
1 polymer ?
#
loop_
_entity_poly.entity_id
_entity_poly.type
_entity_poly.pdbx_seq_one_letter_code
_entity_poly.pdbx_strand_id
1 'polypeptide(L)'
;MEDAAIGETPYPFDGEAPEDGELDCVVDKPRFEPQPFVSSEVERQDDDESHVSTALDTNGRSGRVYINGKGEAGQYFSDVPELAWNFYIGGYQPAQKWLKDRKGRKLSWDDIRHYQKIIKILSQTDRIMKEIKLPLAE
;
A
#
# COMPACT_ATOMS: atom_id res chain seq x y z
N MET A 1 10.14 -12.92 -19.10
CA MET A 1 10.70 -11.86 -18.24
C MET A 1 11.13 -12.59 -16.99
N GLU A 2 12.44 -12.68 -16.74
CA GLU A 2 12.99 -13.45 -15.61
C GLU A 2 12.33 -13.03 -14.30
N ASP A 3 12.18 -13.98 -13.37
CA ASP A 3 11.66 -13.73 -12.04
C ASP A 3 12.53 -12.68 -11.36
N ALA A 4 12.09 -11.43 -11.43
CA ALA A 4 12.80 -10.32 -10.81
C ALA A 4 13.06 -10.67 -9.35
N ALA A 5 14.30 -10.44 -8.89
CA ALA A 5 14.83 -10.68 -7.54
C ALA A 5 14.13 -9.86 -6.42
N ILE A 6 12.88 -9.46 -6.65
CA ILE A 6 12.01 -8.70 -5.77
C ILE A 6 11.55 -9.58 -4.59
N GLY A 7 11.57 -10.91 -4.70
CA GLY A 7 11.12 -11.85 -3.65
C GLY A 7 9.62 -11.77 -3.36
N GLU A 8 9.14 -12.51 -2.35
CA GLU A 8 7.71 -12.54 -1.97
C GLU A 8 7.20 -11.17 -1.50
N THR A 9 5.95 -10.85 -1.82
CA THR A 9 5.31 -9.56 -1.49
C THR A 9 4.31 -9.74 -0.35
N PRO A 10 4.42 -8.97 0.75
CA PRO A 10 3.56 -9.12 1.93
C PRO A 10 2.22 -8.38 1.80
N TYR A 11 1.68 -8.28 0.59
CA TYR A 11 0.44 -7.53 0.30
C TYR A 11 -0.60 -8.48 -0.28
N PRO A 12 -1.32 -9.25 0.55
CA PRO A 12 -2.28 -10.24 0.07
C PRO A 12 -3.34 -9.59 -0.82
N PHE A 13 -3.90 -10.35 -1.75
CA PHE A 13 -5.07 -9.94 -2.53
C PHE A 13 -6.24 -10.79 -2.10
N ASP A 14 -7.24 -10.14 -1.48
CA ASP A 14 -8.40 -10.76 -0.87
C ASP A 14 -9.68 -10.04 -1.32
N GLY A 15 -10.83 -10.62 -0.98
CA GLY A 15 -12.12 -9.99 -1.19
C GLY A 15 -13.26 -11.00 -1.17
N GLU A 16 -14.46 -10.46 -1.00
CA GLU A 16 -15.69 -11.23 -1.21
C GLU A 16 -16.16 -11.02 -2.65
N ALA A 17 -16.60 -12.12 -3.28
CA ALA A 17 -17.36 -12.00 -4.51
C ALA A 17 -18.73 -11.36 -4.20
N PRO A 18 -19.34 -10.61 -5.13
CA PRO A 18 -20.73 -10.19 -4.95
C PRO A 18 -21.62 -11.41 -4.67
N GLU A 19 -22.69 -11.24 -3.88
CA GLU A 19 -23.52 -12.26 -3.20
C GLU A 19 -23.87 -13.54 -4.01
N ASP A 20 -23.72 -13.56 -5.33
CA ASP A 20 -24.06 -14.67 -6.23
C ASP A 20 -22.91 -15.09 -7.20
N GLY A 21 -21.64 -14.72 -6.96
CA GLY A 21 -20.59 -14.79 -8.00
C GLY A 21 -19.20 -15.31 -7.60
N GLU A 22 -18.36 -15.45 -8.62
CA GLU A 22 -16.90 -15.63 -8.50
C GLU A 22 -16.21 -14.26 -8.40
N LEU A 23 -14.99 -14.20 -7.85
CA LEU A 23 -14.18 -12.97 -7.87
C LEU A 23 -13.96 -12.53 -9.33
N ASP A 24 -14.56 -11.40 -9.69
CA ASP A 24 -14.51 -10.90 -11.07
C ASP A 24 -13.19 -10.18 -11.39
N CYS A 25 -12.40 -9.81 -10.38
CA CYS A 25 -11.17 -9.02 -10.45
C CYS A 25 -11.25 -7.78 -11.35
N VAL A 26 -12.44 -7.21 -11.57
CA VAL A 26 -12.63 -6.08 -12.46
C VAL A 26 -12.32 -4.78 -11.74
N VAL A 27 -11.40 -3.98 -12.28
CA VAL A 27 -11.10 -2.66 -11.69
C VAL A 27 -12.23 -1.68 -11.99
N ASP A 28 -12.81 -1.04 -10.98
CA ASP A 28 -13.82 0.02 -11.16
C ASP A 28 -13.36 1.36 -10.57
N LYS A 29 -13.49 1.52 -9.25
CA LYS A 29 -13.13 2.75 -8.54
C LYS A 29 -12.05 2.45 -7.50
N PRO A 30 -10.76 2.43 -7.91
CA PRO A 30 -9.66 2.24 -7.00
C PRO A 30 -9.66 3.27 -5.88
N ARG A 31 -9.50 2.82 -4.64
CA ARG A 31 -9.43 3.68 -3.46
C ARG A 31 -8.59 3.01 -2.37
N PHE A 32 -7.97 3.86 -1.56
CA PHE A 32 -7.29 3.43 -0.35
C PHE A 32 -8.18 3.72 0.84
N GLU A 33 -8.33 2.73 1.71
CA GLU A 33 -8.99 2.87 3.01
C GLU A 33 -7.98 2.54 4.11
N PRO A 34 -7.60 3.51 4.96
CA PRO A 34 -6.68 3.24 6.06
C PRO A 34 -7.33 2.26 7.04
N GLN A 35 -6.56 1.28 7.51
CA GLN A 35 -7.06 0.38 8.55
C GLN A 35 -7.02 1.11 9.91
N PRO A 36 -8.06 0.97 10.75
CA PRO A 36 -8.03 1.54 12.09
C PRO A 36 -6.84 0.96 12.84
N PHE A 37 -5.99 1.84 13.36
CA PHE A 37 -4.90 1.42 14.24
C PHE A 37 -5.54 0.94 15.54
N VAL A 38 -5.62 -0.38 15.71
CA VAL A 38 -5.92 -0.95 17.02
C VAL A 38 -4.63 -0.81 17.80
N SER A 39 -4.56 0.21 18.66
CA SER A 39 -3.52 0.27 19.68
C SER A 39 -3.66 -0.99 20.52
N SER A 40 -2.94 -2.05 20.18
CA SER A 40 -2.65 -3.09 21.17
C SER A 40 -1.99 -2.35 22.33
N GLU A 41 -2.58 -2.51 23.51
CA GLU A 41 -2.27 -1.76 24.72
C GLU A 41 -0.75 -1.70 24.92
N VAL A 42 -0.19 -0.52 24.65
CA VAL A 42 1.09 -0.15 25.23
C VAL A 42 0.79 -0.04 26.72
N GLU A 43 1.07 -1.11 27.47
CA GLU A 43 1.21 -1.01 28.91
C GLU A 43 2.19 0.14 29.17
N ARG A 44 1.66 1.22 29.74
CA ARG A 44 2.43 2.41 30.07
C ARG A 44 3.52 1.98 31.04
N GLN A 45 4.76 2.12 30.62
CA GLN A 45 5.85 2.30 31.55
C GLN A 45 6.26 3.76 31.41
N ASP A 46 5.78 4.55 32.37
CA ASP A 46 6.13 5.95 32.56
C ASP A 46 7.65 6.10 32.68
N ASP A 47 8.13 7.29 32.33
CA ASP A 47 9.51 7.85 32.48
C ASP A 47 10.27 8.07 31.15
N ASP A 48 9.95 9.15 30.44
CA ASP A 48 10.89 10.26 30.13
C ASP A 48 10.21 11.31 29.22
N GLU A 49 9.84 12.46 29.80
CA GLU A 49 9.36 13.64 29.07
C GLU A 49 10.52 14.33 28.34
N SER A 50 10.73 14.02 27.06
CA SER A 50 11.05 15.05 26.05
C SER A 50 11.09 14.49 24.63
N HIS A 51 9.96 14.54 23.92
CA HIS A 51 10.02 14.82 22.48
C HIS A 51 8.78 15.55 21.98
N VAL A 52 9.05 16.67 21.32
CA VAL A 52 8.08 17.61 20.80
C VAL A 52 7.27 16.91 19.69
N SER A 53 5.97 16.73 19.89
CA SER A 53 5.06 16.20 18.86
C SER A 53 4.82 17.28 17.81
N THR A 54 5.62 17.31 16.76
CA THR A 54 5.39 18.18 15.60
C THR A 54 5.52 17.39 14.30
N ALA A 55 4.38 17.18 13.64
CA ALA A 55 4.20 16.86 12.22
C ALA A 55 4.79 15.54 11.65
N LEU A 56 3.86 14.63 11.28
CA LEU A 56 4.01 13.55 10.29
C LEU A 56 4.83 12.30 10.70
N ASP A 57 4.47 11.68 11.81
CA ASP A 57 4.79 10.27 12.05
C ASP A 57 3.93 9.38 11.13
N THR A 58 4.28 9.34 9.85
CA THR A 58 3.73 8.39 8.85
C THR A 58 4.32 6.99 8.99
N ASN A 59 5.01 6.73 10.10
CA ASN A 59 5.72 5.49 10.39
C ASN A 59 4.71 4.38 10.72
N GLY A 60 4.19 3.70 9.69
CA GLY A 60 3.52 2.41 9.85
C GLY A 60 2.01 2.36 9.58
N ARG A 61 1.39 3.40 9.00
CA ARG A 61 -0.03 3.29 8.60
C ARG A 61 -0.17 2.45 7.34
N SER A 62 -0.82 1.30 7.48
CA SER A 62 -1.24 0.44 6.38
C SER A 62 -2.75 0.53 6.17
N GLY A 63 -3.21 0.10 5.00
CA GLY A 63 -4.60 0.13 4.63
C GLY A 63 -4.94 -0.92 3.59
N ARG A 64 -6.18 -0.86 3.11
CA ARG A 64 -6.68 -1.68 2.01
C ARG A 64 -6.73 -0.85 0.73
N VAL A 65 -6.16 -1.36 -0.35
CA VAL A 65 -6.36 -0.79 -1.69
C VAL A 65 -7.45 -1.59 -2.38
N TYR A 66 -8.67 -1.07 -2.39
CA TYR A 66 -9.77 -1.67 -3.14
C TYR A 66 -9.60 -1.41 -4.62
N ILE A 67 -9.81 -2.44 -5.45
CA ILE A 67 -9.90 -2.30 -6.90
C ILE A 67 -11.34 -2.08 -7.37
N ASN A 68 -12.33 -2.53 -6.59
CA ASN A 68 -13.76 -2.41 -6.85
C ASN A 68 -14.60 -2.42 -5.55
N GLY A 69 -15.91 -2.57 -5.68
CA GLY A 69 -16.84 -2.68 -4.55
C GLY A 69 -17.22 -1.33 -3.90
N LYS A 70 -18.08 -1.40 -2.88
CA LYS A 70 -18.57 -0.25 -2.09
C LYS A 70 -18.60 -0.62 -0.61
N GLY A 71 -18.01 0.21 0.24
CA GLY A 71 -17.90 -0.09 1.67
C GLY A 71 -16.93 -1.24 1.91
N GLU A 72 -17.29 -2.16 2.82
CA GLU A 72 -16.47 -3.32 3.19
C GLU A 72 -16.54 -4.48 2.17
N ALA A 73 -17.56 -4.47 1.30
CA ALA A 73 -17.71 -5.46 0.24
C ALA A 73 -16.93 -5.05 -1.02
N GLY A 74 -15.95 -5.87 -1.40
CA GLY A 74 -15.14 -5.68 -2.61
C GLY A 74 -13.82 -6.43 -2.58
N GLN A 75 -13.09 -6.35 -3.69
CA GLN A 75 -11.75 -6.93 -3.86
C GLN A 75 -10.67 -5.89 -3.57
N TYR A 76 -9.65 -6.28 -2.81
CA TYR A 76 -8.61 -5.37 -2.34
C TYR A 76 -7.27 -6.04 -2.10
N PHE A 77 -6.22 -5.21 -2.08
CA PHE A 77 -4.92 -5.56 -1.53
C PHE A 77 -4.87 -5.15 -0.06
N SER A 78 -4.54 -6.08 0.84
CA SER A 78 -4.37 -5.83 2.27
C SER A 78 -2.95 -5.41 2.61
N ASP A 79 -2.79 -4.83 3.81
CA ASP A 79 -1.51 -4.41 4.39
C ASP A 79 -0.66 -3.47 3.53
N VAL A 80 -1.31 -2.70 2.66
CA VAL A 80 -0.63 -1.76 1.77
C VAL A 80 -0.20 -0.53 2.58
N PRO A 81 1.09 -0.15 2.59
CA PRO A 81 1.54 1.07 3.26
C PRO A 81 0.90 2.29 2.61
N GLU A 82 0.35 3.19 3.42
CA GLU A 82 -0.24 4.45 2.94
C GLU A 82 0.77 5.26 2.12
N LEU A 83 2.04 5.22 2.53
CA LEU A 83 3.14 5.85 1.82
C LEU A 83 3.27 5.32 0.38
N ALA A 84 3.12 4.02 0.14
CA ALA A 84 3.23 3.45 -1.21
C ALA A 84 2.07 3.92 -2.11
N TRP A 85 0.86 4.02 -1.54
CA TRP A 85 -0.31 4.56 -2.25
C TRP A 85 -0.16 6.04 -2.60
N ASN A 86 0.42 6.82 -1.69
CA ASN A 86 0.60 8.26 -1.84
C ASN A 86 1.93 8.69 -2.48
N PHE A 87 2.83 7.73 -2.76
CA PHE A 87 4.17 8.00 -3.29
C PHE A 87 4.13 8.71 -4.64
N TYR A 88 4.85 9.82 -4.78
CA TYR A 88 4.96 10.57 -6.03
C TYR A 88 6.28 10.27 -6.76
N ILE A 89 6.20 10.07 -8.08
CA ILE A 89 7.35 10.10 -8.97
C ILE A 89 7.08 11.17 -10.02
N GLY A 90 7.74 12.31 -9.90
CA GLY A 90 7.38 13.51 -10.66
C GLY A 90 5.98 14.00 -10.29
N GLY A 91 5.08 14.10 -11.27
CA GLY A 91 3.71 14.65 -11.09
C GLY A 91 2.59 13.64 -10.90
N TYR A 92 2.88 12.35 -10.68
CA TYR A 92 1.85 11.31 -10.55
C TYR A 92 2.18 10.26 -9.48
N GLN A 93 1.15 9.52 -9.06
CA GLN A 93 1.23 8.46 -8.06
C GLN A 93 1.17 7.09 -8.74
N PRO A 94 2.29 6.34 -8.82
CA PRO A 94 2.37 5.11 -9.62
C PRO A 94 1.35 4.04 -9.20
N ALA A 95 1.18 3.79 -7.90
CA ALA A 95 0.24 2.80 -7.36
C ALA A 95 -1.21 3.12 -7.75
N GLN A 96 -1.61 4.40 -7.72
CA GLN A 96 -2.95 4.80 -8.13
C GLN A 96 -3.12 4.74 -9.65
N LYS A 97 -2.13 5.26 -10.38
CA LYS A 97 -2.18 5.35 -11.85
C LYS A 97 -2.33 3.97 -12.48
N TRP A 98 -1.57 2.99 -12.00
CA TRP A 98 -1.58 1.64 -12.57
C TRP A 98 -2.97 0.98 -12.54
N LEU A 99 -3.71 1.15 -11.43
CA LEU A 99 -5.08 0.67 -11.31
C LEU A 99 -6.05 1.53 -12.15
N LYS A 100 -5.94 2.86 -12.09
CA LYS A 100 -6.80 3.78 -12.87
C LYS A 100 -6.71 3.49 -14.37
N ASP A 101 -5.50 3.25 -14.89
CA ASP A 101 -5.30 2.91 -16.29
C ASP A 101 -6.02 1.60 -16.68
N ARG A 102 -6.21 0.68 -15.73
CA ARG A 102 -6.87 -0.63 -15.92
C ARG A 102 -8.35 -0.66 -15.61
N LYS A 103 -8.99 0.50 -15.39
CA LYS A 103 -10.43 0.58 -15.17
C LYS A 103 -11.22 -0.15 -16.27
N GLY A 104 -12.21 -0.95 -15.87
CA GLY A 104 -13.03 -1.79 -16.73
C GLY A 104 -12.39 -3.11 -17.16
N ARG A 105 -11.16 -3.42 -16.73
CA ARG A 105 -10.45 -4.66 -17.08
C ARG A 105 -10.41 -5.62 -15.89
N LYS A 106 -10.55 -6.92 -16.19
CA LYS A 106 -10.29 -8.01 -15.25
C LYS A 106 -8.79 -8.20 -15.07
N LEU A 107 -8.31 -8.15 -13.83
CA LEU A 107 -6.91 -8.44 -13.50
C LEU A 107 -6.69 -9.96 -13.52
N SER A 108 -5.65 -10.39 -14.23
CA SER A 108 -5.14 -11.76 -14.13
C SER A 108 -4.34 -11.95 -12.83
N TRP A 109 -4.03 -13.20 -12.47
CA TRP A 109 -3.11 -13.47 -11.36
C TRP A 109 -1.73 -12.85 -11.56
N ASP A 110 -1.27 -12.72 -12.80
CA ASP A 110 0.00 -12.06 -13.11
C ASP A 110 -0.09 -10.54 -12.94
N ASP A 111 -1.23 -9.94 -13.29
CA ASP A 111 -1.50 -8.52 -13.00
C ASP A 111 -1.53 -8.25 -11.49
N ILE A 112 -2.17 -9.12 -10.71
CA ILE A 112 -2.23 -9.05 -9.24
C ILE A 112 -0.81 -9.11 -8.66
N ARG A 113 0.00 -10.12 -9.04
CA ARG A 113 1.40 -10.23 -8.63
C ARG A 113 2.24 -9.03 -9.06
N HIS A 114 2.00 -8.51 -10.26
CA HIS A 114 2.71 -7.35 -10.76
C HIS A 114 2.38 -6.11 -9.92
N TYR A 115 1.12 -5.92 -9.55
CA TYR A 115 0.73 -4.80 -8.68
C TYR A 115 1.34 -4.90 -7.28
N GLN A 116 1.37 -6.10 -6.69
CA GLN A 116 2.06 -6.33 -5.41
C GLN A 116 3.55 -5.97 -5.49
N LYS A 117 4.22 -6.30 -6.60
CA LYS A 117 5.61 -5.92 -6.86
C LYS A 117 5.78 -4.40 -6.96
N ILE A 118 4.83 -3.69 -7.59
CA ILE A 118 4.84 -2.21 -7.63
C ILE A 118 4.79 -1.64 -6.22
N ILE A 119 3.84 -2.09 -5.39
CA ILE A 119 3.72 -1.63 -4.00
C ILE A 119 5.05 -1.85 -3.26
N LYS A 120 5.62 -3.05 -3.37
CA LYS A 120 6.89 -3.41 -2.71
C LYS A 120 8.03 -2.50 -3.13
N ILE A 121 8.19 -2.24 -4.43
CA ILE A 121 9.26 -1.38 -4.94
C ILE A 121 9.11 0.04 -4.39
N LEU A 122 7.90 0.60 -4.34
CA LEU A 122 7.68 1.94 -3.81
C LEU A 122 8.06 2.02 -2.32
N SER A 123 7.65 1.03 -1.52
CA SER A 123 8.03 0.94 -0.11
C SER A 123 9.53 0.77 0.09
N GLN A 124 10.20 -0.07 -0.71
CA GLN A 124 11.66 -0.23 -0.62
C GLN A 124 12.40 1.03 -1.06
N THR A 125 11.89 1.73 -2.08
CA THR A 125 12.49 2.99 -2.54
C THR A 125 12.50 4.02 -1.43
N ASP A 126 11.38 4.22 -0.72
CA ASP A 126 11.33 5.11 0.45
C ASP A 126 12.32 4.73 1.55
N ARG A 127 12.37 3.43 1.90
CA ARG A 127 13.33 2.92 2.88
C ARG A 127 14.76 3.24 2.48
N ILE A 128 15.16 2.90 1.25
CA ILE A 128 16.53 3.11 0.76
C ILE A 128 16.85 4.60 0.74
N MET A 129 15.94 5.46 0.27
CA MET A 129 16.16 6.92 0.25
C MET A 129 16.42 7.49 1.65
N LYS A 130 15.75 6.96 2.68
CA LYS A 130 15.99 7.36 4.08
C LYS A 130 17.34 6.88 4.63
N GLU A 131 17.88 5.79 4.10
CA GLU A 131 19.19 5.23 4.50
C GLU A 131 20.37 5.96 3.83
N ILE A 132 20.14 6.65 2.70
CA ILE A 132 21.21 7.39 1.99
C ILE A 132 21.63 8.61 2.82
N LYS A 133 22.87 8.59 3.31
CA LYS A 133 23.54 9.75 3.92
C LYS A 133 24.45 10.39 2.90
N LEU A 134 24.18 11.65 2.58
CA LEU A 134 25.08 12.49 1.78
C LEU A 134 25.85 13.39 2.74
N PRO A 135 27.19 13.25 2.86
CA PRO A 135 27.98 14.25 3.57
C PRO A 135 27.87 15.56 2.79
N LEU A 136 27.29 16.58 3.40
CA LEU A 136 27.37 17.94 2.88
C LEU A 136 28.85 18.33 2.98
N ALA A 137 29.46 18.71 1.87
CA ALA A 137 30.84 19.17 1.86
C ALA A 137 30.96 20.38 2.82
N GLU A 138 31.93 20.29 3.74
CA GLU A 138 32.30 21.37 4.68
C GLU A 138 32.92 22.57 3.95
#